data_AF-A0A4Y9RHL7-F1
#
_entry.id   AF-A0A4Y9RHL7-F1
#
_cell.length_a   1.000
_cell.length_b   1.000
_cell.length_c   1.000
_cell.angle_alpha   90.00
_cell.angle_beta   90.00
_cell.angle_gamma   90.00
#
_symmetry.space_group_name_H-M   'P 1'
#
loop_
_entity.id
_entity.type
_entity.pdbx_description
1 polymer ?
#
loop_
_entity_poly.entity_id
_entity_poly.type
_entity_poly.pdbx_seq_one_letter_code
_entity_poly.pdbx_strand_id
1 'polypeptide(L)'
;MPSLKTETQTFSQFATALEALAFQLPERVTIRQLLVFAMIVEKVSLGHDITIAALRKEVGKDKSGGDLLGQSIGRSYQIFLKPTKKQPTNLGWAEVEENEDDRRHKFIRLTPEGEAVALRIAKALKEKP
;
A
#
# COMPACT_ATOMS: atom_id res chain seq x y z
N MET A 1 15.46 -19.43 -23.73
CA MET A 1 14.83 -19.64 -22.41
C MET A 1 15.18 -18.45 -21.54
N PRO A 2 14.21 -17.79 -20.89
CA PRO A 2 14.52 -16.78 -19.88
C PRO A 2 15.33 -17.43 -18.75
N SER A 3 16.32 -16.71 -18.21
CA SER A 3 17.17 -17.20 -17.12
C SER A 3 17.25 -16.12 -16.04
N LEU A 4 17.51 -16.49 -14.78
CA LEU A 4 17.65 -15.49 -13.70
C LEU A 4 18.71 -14.42 -14.01
N LYS A 5 19.73 -14.76 -14.82
CA LYS A 5 20.77 -13.83 -15.25
C LYS A 5 20.27 -12.71 -16.17
N THR A 6 19.20 -12.94 -16.93
CA THR A 6 18.61 -11.88 -17.78
C THR A 6 17.73 -10.92 -16.97
N GLU A 7 17.32 -11.31 -15.76
CA GLU A 7 16.45 -10.52 -14.87
C GLU A 7 17.21 -9.88 -13.70
N THR A 8 18.54 -9.88 -13.71
CA THR A 8 19.36 -9.38 -12.60
C THR A 8 19.02 -7.92 -12.25
N GLN A 9 18.78 -7.09 -13.26
CA GLN A 9 18.38 -5.69 -13.03
C GLN A 9 17.00 -5.61 -12.36
N THR A 10 16.02 -6.37 -12.83
CA THR A 10 14.67 -6.44 -12.26
C THR A 10 14.72 -6.81 -10.78
N PHE A 11 15.49 -7.83 -10.42
CA PHE A 11 15.64 -8.24 -9.02
C PHE A 11 16.38 -7.21 -8.17
N SER A 12 17.39 -6.53 -8.72
CA SER A 12 18.08 -5.47 -8.01
C SER A 12 17.17 -4.28 -7.72
N GLN A 13 16.38 -3.84 -8.69
CA GLN A 13 15.40 -2.75 -8.52
C GLN A 13 14.32 -3.12 -7.51
N PHE A 14 13.85 -4.37 -7.54
CA PHE A 14 12.91 -4.88 -6.55
C PHE A 14 13.51 -4.85 -5.13
N ALA A 15 14.76 -5.30 -4.96
CA ALA A 15 15.44 -5.25 -3.67
C ALA A 15 15.60 -3.81 -3.15
N THR A 16 16.04 -2.88 -4.01
CA THR A 16 16.17 -1.46 -3.65
C THR A 16 14.83 -0.84 -3.24
N ALA A 17 13.73 -1.19 -3.92
CA ALA A 17 12.40 -0.74 -3.53
C ALA A 17 11.97 -1.29 -2.15
N LEU A 18 12.30 -2.55 -1.86
CA LEU A 18 12.03 -3.16 -0.55
C LEU A 18 12.88 -2.54 0.57
N GLU A 19 14.14 -2.21 0.30
CA GLU A 19 15.01 -1.51 1.25
C GLU A 19 14.49 -0.10 1.56
N ALA A 20 14.07 0.64 0.54
CA ALA A 20 13.47 1.97 0.71
C ALA A 20 12.19 1.93 1.55
N LEU A 21 11.37 0.89 1.36
CA LEU A 21 10.20 0.61 2.21
C LEU A 21 10.61 0.23 3.63
N ALA A 22 11.53 -0.72 3.79
CA ALA A 22 11.96 -1.22 5.10
C ALA A 22 12.52 -0.11 6.00
N PHE A 23 13.23 0.86 5.42
CA PHE A 23 13.73 2.04 6.15
C PHE A 23 12.62 2.92 6.75
N GLN A 24 11.41 2.91 6.16
CA GLN A 24 10.29 3.77 6.56
C GLN A 24 9.23 3.03 7.40
N LEU A 25 9.24 1.70 7.42
CA LEU A 25 8.23 0.89 8.07
C LEU A 25 8.62 0.55 9.53
N PRO A 26 7.65 0.41 10.45
CA PRO A 26 7.91 -0.19 11.75
C PRO A 26 8.27 -1.67 11.61
N GLU A 27 8.84 -2.25 12.67
CA GLU A 27 9.32 -3.65 12.69
C GLU A 27 8.29 -4.70 12.23
N ARG A 28 6.99 -4.40 12.35
CA ARG A 28 5.91 -5.33 12.02
C ARG A 28 4.93 -4.73 11.02
N VAL A 29 5.22 -4.91 9.73
CA VAL A 29 4.26 -4.71 8.64
C VAL A 29 4.21 -5.96 7.77
N THR A 30 3.00 -6.46 7.52
CA THR A 30 2.78 -7.66 6.70
C THR A 30 2.78 -7.33 5.21
N ILE A 31 3.13 -8.29 4.36
CA ILE A 31 3.04 -8.16 2.90
C ILE A 31 1.62 -7.80 2.44
N ARG A 32 0.58 -8.30 3.12
CA ARG A 32 -0.82 -7.94 2.79
C ARG A 32 -1.13 -6.48 3.10
N GLN A 33 -0.52 -5.90 4.13
CA GLN A 33 -0.63 -4.46 4.41
C GLN A 33 0.08 -3.65 3.34
N LEU A 34 1.31 -4.03 2.96
CA LEU A 34 2.03 -3.36 1.87
C LEU A 34 1.28 -3.45 0.53
N LEU A 35 0.64 -4.59 0.25
CA LEU A 35 -0.24 -4.74 -0.92
C LEU A 35 -1.39 -3.74 -0.90
N VAL A 36 -2.05 -3.55 0.25
CA VAL A 36 -3.11 -2.53 0.38
C VAL A 36 -2.58 -1.14 0.09
N PHE A 37 -1.41 -0.77 0.62
CA PHE A 37 -0.79 0.52 0.32
C PHE A 37 -0.48 0.68 -1.17
N ALA A 38 0.09 -0.35 -1.81
CA ALA A 38 0.37 -0.34 -3.24
C ALA A 38 -0.90 -0.14 -4.09
N MET A 39 -2.00 -0.80 -3.74
CA MET A 39 -3.30 -0.62 -4.42
C MET A 39 -3.87 0.78 -4.21
N ILE A 40 -3.71 1.37 -3.01
CA ILE A 40 -4.11 2.77 -2.76
C ILE A 40 -3.30 3.70 -3.67
N VAL A 41 -1.97 3.55 -3.69
CA VAL A 41 -1.07 4.36 -4.51
C VAL A 41 -1.43 4.25 -6.00
N GLU A 42 -1.70 3.04 -6.49
CA GLU A 42 -2.11 2.81 -7.88
C GLU A 42 -3.38 3.61 -8.21
N LYS A 43 -4.45 3.47 -7.43
CA LYS A 43 -5.72 4.16 -7.72
C LYS A 43 -5.61 5.67 -7.61
N VAL A 44 -4.92 6.15 -6.58
CA VAL A 44 -4.66 7.58 -6.42
C VAL A 44 -3.85 8.12 -7.60
N SER A 45 -2.85 7.38 -8.09
CA SER A 45 -2.06 7.78 -9.27
C SER A 45 -2.87 7.85 -10.57
N LEU A 46 -3.98 7.11 -10.66
CA LEU A 46 -4.93 7.17 -11.77
C LEU A 46 -5.98 8.27 -11.62
N GLY A 47 -5.94 9.06 -10.54
CA GLY A 47 -6.94 10.09 -10.22
C GLY A 47 -8.29 9.51 -9.76
N HIS A 48 -8.31 8.24 -9.33
CA HIS A 48 -9.53 7.59 -8.88
C HIS A 48 -9.73 7.74 -7.36
N ASP A 49 -10.97 8.00 -6.97
CA ASP A 49 -11.39 7.87 -5.58
C ASP A 49 -11.46 6.40 -5.20
N ILE A 50 -10.84 6.05 -4.07
CA ILE A 50 -10.78 4.67 -3.60
C ILE A 50 -11.48 4.52 -2.25
N THR A 51 -12.35 3.53 -2.15
CA THR A 51 -12.98 3.14 -0.90
C THR A 51 -12.42 1.81 -0.41
N ILE A 52 -12.50 1.58 0.91
CA ILE A 52 -12.14 0.27 1.50
C ILE A 52 -12.97 -0.88 0.92
N ALA A 53 -14.23 -0.61 0.58
CA ALA A 53 -15.11 -1.60 -0.02
C ALA A 53 -14.65 -1.97 -1.45
N ALA A 54 -14.18 -0.99 -2.23
CA ALA A 54 -13.63 -1.22 -3.56
C ALA A 54 -12.34 -2.05 -3.50
N LEU A 55 -11.41 -1.71 -2.60
CA LEU A 55 -10.17 -2.47 -2.38
C LEU A 55 -10.43 -3.95 -2.10
N ARG A 56 -11.44 -4.28 -1.29
CA ARG A 56 -11.84 -5.68 -1.02
C ARG A 56 -12.29 -6.43 -2.27
N LYS A 57 -13.00 -5.75 -3.17
CA LYS A 57 -13.56 -6.36 -4.38
C LYS A 57 -12.50 -6.59 -5.45
N GLU A 58 -11.49 -5.72 -5.52
CA GLU A 58 -10.42 -5.81 -6.51
C GLU A 58 -9.36 -6.84 -6.15
N VAL A 59 -9.17 -7.10 -4.86
CA VAL A 59 -8.16 -8.07 -4.44
C VAL A 59 -8.62 -9.50 -4.75
N GLY A 60 -7.67 -10.32 -5.22
CA GLY A 60 -7.93 -11.72 -5.58
C GLY A 60 -8.29 -12.63 -4.40
N LYS A 61 -8.40 -13.92 -4.68
CA LYS A 61 -8.58 -14.96 -3.65
C LYS A 61 -7.23 -15.53 -3.21
N ASP A 62 -7.15 -16.02 -1.98
CA ASP A 62 -6.03 -16.83 -1.52
C ASP A 62 -6.14 -18.29 -1.97
N LYS A 63 -5.12 -19.09 -1.64
CA LYS A 63 -5.03 -20.52 -2.01
C LYS A 63 -6.21 -21.38 -1.54
N SER A 64 -6.98 -20.90 -0.58
CA SER A 64 -8.12 -21.57 0.05
C SER A 64 -9.46 -21.10 -0.54
N GLY A 65 -9.43 -20.19 -1.52
CA GLY A 65 -10.63 -19.56 -2.08
C GLY A 65 -11.21 -18.42 -1.23
N GLY A 66 -10.55 -18.06 -0.12
CA GLY A 66 -10.93 -16.92 0.72
C GLY A 66 -10.42 -15.59 0.16
N ASP A 67 -10.88 -14.44 0.67
CA ASP A 67 -10.38 -13.13 0.23
C ASP A 67 -8.88 -12.97 0.56
N LEU A 68 -8.06 -12.52 -0.40
CA LEU A 68 -6.61 -12.39 -0.21
C LEU A 68 -6.24 -11.39 0.90
N LEU A 69 -7.05 -10.38 1.15
CA LEU A 69 -6.85 -9.45 2.29
C LEU A 69 -7.54 -9.93 3.57
N GLY A 70 -8.27 -11.05 3.49
CA GLY A 70 -9.06 -11.63 4.56
C GLY A 70 -10.19 -10.73 5.06
N GLN A 71 -10.85 -11.19 6.12
CA GLN A 71 -11.89 -10.43 6.82
C GLN A 71 -11.35 -9.12 7.41
N SER A 72 -10.04 -8.99 7.64
CA SER A 72 -9.43 -7.88 8.36
C SER A 72 -8.88 -6.75 7.49
N ILE A 73 -9.38 -6.50 6.26
CA ILE A 73 -8.93 -5.31 5.49
C ILE A 73 -8.98 -4.04 6.35
N GLY A 74 -9.97 -3.95 7.26
CA GLY A 74 -10.14 -2.86 8.19
C GLY A 74 -8.93 -2.60 9.07
N ARG A 75 -8.16 -3.64 9.41
CA ARG A 75 -6.88 -3.54 10.12
C ARG A 75 -5.69 -3.35 9.18
N SER A 76 -5.81 -3.82 7.94
CA SER A 76 -4.71 -3.79 6.97
C SER A 76 -4.35 -2.37 6.51
N TYR A 77 -5.33 -1.47 6.35
CA TYR A 77 -5.04 -0.09 5.98
C TYR A 77 -4.75 0.83 7.20
N GLN A 78 -5.22 0.44 8.40
CA GLN A 78 -5.10 1.27 9.61
C GLN A 78 -3.68 1.67 9.96
N ILE A 79 -2.71 0.78 9.70
CA ILE A 79 -1.28 1.07 9.93
C ILE A 79 -0.80 2.29 9.13
N PHE A 80 -1.44 2.62 8.00
CA PHE A 80 -1.07 3.77 7.18
C PHE A 80 -1.76 5.06 7.61
N LEU A 81 -2.72 5.02 8.52
CA LEU A 81 -3.41 6.22 9.00
C LEU A 81 -2.53 7.03 9.97
N LYS A 82 -2.97 8.24 10.35
CA LYS A 82 -2.26 9.05 11.35
C LYS A 82 -2.09 8.29 12.69
N PRO A 83 -0.94 8.42 13.36
CA PRO A 83 -0.73 7.88 14.70
C PRO A 83 -1.83 8.32 15.67
N THR A 84 -2.24 7.41 16.56
CA THR A 84 -3.18 7.73 17.64
C THR A 84 -2.61 7.26 18.98
N LYS A 85 -3.17 7.71 20.10
CA LYS A 85 -2.78 7.21 21.43
C LYS A 85 -2.87 5.67 21.55
N LYS A 86 -3.83 5.04 20.86
CA LYS A 86 -4.02 3.57 20.87
C LYS A 86 -3.13 2.85 19.84
N GLN A 87 -2.69 3.56 18.81
CA GLN A 87 -1.90 3.02 17.71
C GLN A 87 -0.79 4.03 17.35
N PRO A 88 0.23 4.16 18.23
CA PRO A 88 1.28 5.17 18.05
C PRO A 88 2.24 4.84 16.90
N THR A 89 2.24 3.58 16.44
CA THR A 89 3.10 3.07 15.36
C THR A 89 2.47 3.21 13.97
N ASN A 90 1.29 3.84 13.85
CA ASN A 90 0.75 4.11 12.51
C ASN A 90 1.61 5.16 11.80
N LEU A 91 1.60 5.13 10.48
CA LEU A 91 2.59 5.80 9.64
C LEU A 91 2.17 7.21 9.19
N GLY A 92 0.87 7.51 9.16
CA GLY A 92 0.36 8.78 8.66
C GLY A 92 0.50 9.00 7.16
N TRP A 93 0.63 7.93 6.38
CA TRP A 93 0.76 7.96 4.90
C TRP A 93 -0.57 8.06 4.17
N ALA A 94 -1.68 7.79 4.86
CA ALA A 94 -3.02 7.87 4.30
C ALA A 94 -3.97 8.53 5.31
N GLU A 95 -5.05 9.08 4.78
CA GLU A 95 -6.16 9.57 5.58
C GLU A 95 -7.50 9.13 5.00
N VAL A 96 -8.50 9.14 5.87
CA VAL A 96 -9.88 8.79 5.50
C VAL A 96 -10.68 10.07 5.45
N GLU A 97 -11.19 10.36 4.27
CA GLU A 97 -12.12 11.45 4.01
C GLU A 97 -13.55 10.88 4.06
N GLU A 98 -14.40 11.48 4.89
CA GLU A 98 -15.81 11.11 4.93
C GLU A 98 -16.54 11.77 3.76
N ASN A 99 -17.34 11.00 3.02
CA ASN A 99 -18.21 11.56 2.00
C ASN A 99 -19.37 12.34 2.69
N GLU A 100 -19.52 13.62 2.37
CA GLU A 100 -20.54 14.49 2.94
C GLU A 100 -21.97 14.04 2.57
N ASP A 101 -22.15 13.46 1.38
CA ASP A 101 -23.45 13.01 0.86
C ASP A 101 -23.82 11.59 1.33
N ASP A 102 -22.82 10.74 1.61
CA ASP A 102 -23.03 9.41 2.16
C ASP A 102 -21.88 9.00 3.10
N ARG A 103 -22.09 9.24 4.40
CA ARG A 103 -21.13 8.87 5.47
C ARG A 103 -20.79 7.38 5.54
N ARG A 104 -21.49 6.50 4.81
CA ARG A 104 -21.13 5.08 4.68
C ARG A 104 -19.95 4.87 3.72
N HIS A 105 -19.69 5.83 2.84
CA HIS A 105 -18.55 5.82 1.93
C HIS A 105 -17.37 6.59 2.55
N LYS A 106 -16.30 5.86 2.79
CA LYS A 106 -15.03 6.37 3.30
C LYS A 106 -14.00 6.30 2.19
N PHE A 107 -13.57 7.47 1.72
CA PHE A 107 -12.53 7.59 0.72
C PHE A 107 -11.16 7.57 1.40
N ILE A 108 -10.19 6.93 0.77
CA ILE A 108 -8.80 6.93 1.23
C ILE A 108 -8.02 7.87 0.34
N ARG A 109 -7.29 8.79 0.95
CA ARG A 109 -6.35 9.69 0.29
C ARG A 109 -4.94 9.41 0.77
N LEU A 110 -3.95 9.66 -0.09
CA LEU A 110 -2.57 9.75 0.37
C LEU A 110 -2.36 11.11 1.03
N THR A 111 -1.61 11.12 2.12
CA THR A 111 -1.06 12.36 2.67
C THR A 111 0.19 12.78 1.86
N PRO A 112 0.69 14.02 2.00
CA PRO A 112 1.95 14.42 1.39
C PRO A 112 3.12 13.48 1.76
N GLU A 113 3.14 12.97 3.00
CA GLU A 113 4.13 12.00 3.44
C GLU A 113 3.98 10.65 2.72
N GLY A 114 2.75 10.17 2.56
CA GLY A 114 2.47 8.93 1.82
C GLY A 114 2.80 9.03 0.34
N GLU A 115 2.52 10.17 -0.28
CA GLU A 115 2.90 10.46 -1.66
C GLU A 115 4.42 10.52 -1.81
N ALA A 116 5.14 11.16 -0.88
CA ALA A 116 6.60 11.16 -0.89
C ALA A 116 7.20 9.75 -0.79
N VAL A 117 6.61 8.87 0.03
CA VAL A 117 7.01 7.45 0.09
C VAL A 117 6.72 6.74 -1.23
N ALA A 118 5.54 6.92 -1.81
CA ALA A 118 5.17 6.35 -3.11
C ALA A 118 6.14 6.78 -4.23
N LEU A 119 6.51 8.06 -4.27
CA LEU A 119 7.46 8.60 -5.24
C LEU A 119 8.88 8.02 -5.05
N ARG A 120 9.33 7.79 -3.80
CA ARG A 120 10.60 7.11 -3.53
C ARG A 120 10.60 5.66 -4.03
N ILE A 121 9.50 4.94 -3.86
CA ILE A 121 9.35 3.57 -4.39
C ILE A 121 9.39 3.60 -5.91
N ALA A 122 8.64 4.52 -6.54
CA ALA A 122 8.63 4.66 -8.00
C ALA A 122 10.03 4.99 -8.56
N LYS A 123 10.80 5.81 -7.84
CA LYS A 123 12.20 6.12 -8.17
C LYS A 123 13.07 4.87 -8.08
N ALA A 124 13.01 4.14 -6.96
CA ALA A 124 13.77 2.90 -6.74
C ALA A 124 13.48 1.81 -7.80
N LEU A 125 12.23 1.74 -8.29
CA LEU A 125 11.85 0.79 -9.35
C LEU A 125 12.30 1.20 -10.76
N LYS A 126 12.60 2.49 -10.99
CA LYS A 126 12.98 3.02 -12.31
C LYS A 126 14.47 3.24 -12.46
N GLU A 127 15.16 3.57 -11.38
CA GLU A 127 16.59 3.84 -11.41
C GLU A 127 17.39 2.55 -11.57
N LYS A 128 18.53 2.67 -12.26
CA LYS A 128 19.53 1.62 -12.27
C LYS A 128 20.30 1.71 -10.93
N PRO A 129 20.55 0.57 -10.26
CA PRO A 129 21.45 0.52 -9.10
C PRO A 129 22.81 1.16 -9.42
#